data_AF-A0A7V9CFD0-F1
#
_entry.id   AF-A0A7V9CFD0-F1
#
_cell.length_a   1.000
_cell.length_b   1.000
_cell.length_c   1.000
_cell.angle_alpha   90.00
_cell.angle_beta   90.00
_cell.angle_gamma   90.00
#
_symmetry.space_group_name_H-M   'P 1'
#
loop_
_entity.id
_entity.type
_entity.pdbx_description
1 polymer ?
#
loop_
_entity_poly.entity_id
_entity_poly.type
_entity_poly.pdbx_seq_one_letter_code
_entity_poly.pdbx_strand_id
1 'polypeptide(L)' 'MCMRTNIEIDDALLEESRRLLGTTTKRETVDAALREIVDRDRRRQLLGLRGQVRWEGDLEESRAGRLP' A
#
# COMPACT_ATOMS: atom_id res chain seq x y z
N MET A 1 -16.18 -8.02 9.29
CA MET A 1 -17.32 -8.61 8.56
C MET A 1 -16.91 -8.74 7.10
N CYS A 2 -17.21 -9.86 6.42
CA CYS A 2 -17.00 -9.99 4.97
C CYS A 2 -18.36 -10.10 4.27
N MET A 3 -18.46 -9.59 3.05
CA MET A 3 -19.68 -9.62 2.25
C MET A 3 -19.42 -10.39 0.96
N ARG A 4 -20.38 -11.22 0.54
CA ARG A 4 -20.33 -11.93 -0.73
C ARG A 4 -21.04 -11.06 -1.78
N THR A 5 -20.31 -10.67 -2.81
CA THR A 5 -20.85 -9.86 -3.91
C THR A 5 -20.59 -10.58 -5.21
N ASN A 6 -21.56 -10.55 -6.12
CA ASN A 6 -21.38 -11.00 -7.49
C ASN A 6 -21.09 -9.77 -8.36
N ILE A 7 -19.94 -9.75 -9.02
CA ILE A 7 -19.47 -8.65 -9.85
C ILE A 7 -18.78 -9.22 -11.09
N GLU A 8 -19.00 -8.59 -12.24
CA GLU A 8 -18.25 -8.89 -13.46
C GLU A 8 -16.89 -8.18 -13.39
N ILE A 9 -15.83 -8.92 -13.64
CA ILE A 9 -14.45 -8.43 -13.60
C ILE A 9 -13.75 -8.94 -14.85
N ASP A 10 -12.94 -8.08 -15.47
CA ASP A 10 -12.06 -8.47 -16.56
C ASP A 10 -11.02 -9.50 -16.05
N ASP A 11 -11.05 -10.70 -16.63
CA ASP A 11 -10.17 -11.80 -16.20
C ASP A 11 -8.69 -11.52 -16.52
N ALA A 12 -8.37 -10.78 -17.59
CA ALA A 12 -6.99 -10.43 -17.93
C ALA A 12 -6.40 -9.47 -16.88
N LEU A 13 -7.17 -8.44 -16.49
CA LEU A 13 -6.81 -7.52 -15.42
C LEU A 13 -6.65 -8.24 -14.08
N LEU A 14 -7.52 -9.20 -13.79
CA LEU A 14 -7.46 -9.97 -12.55
C LEU A 14 -6.20 -10.84 -12.48
N GLU A 15 -5.82 -11.47 -13.59
CA GLU A 15 -4.59 -12.27 -13.68
C GLU A 15 -3.33 -11.42 -13.61
N GLU A 16 -3.33 -10.23 -14.22
CA GLU A 16 -2.23 -9.28 -14.04
C GLU A 16 -2.11 -8.83 -12.59
N SER A 17 -3.24 -8.48 -11.97
CA SER A 17 -3.31 -8.08 -10.57
C SER A 17 -2.82 -9.19 -9.65
N ARG A 18 -3.17 -10.46 -9.92
CA ARG A 18 -2.65 -11.63 -9.19
C ARG A 18 -1.14 -11.72 -9.23
N ARG A 19 -0.55 -11.58 -10.42
CA ARG A 19 0.91 -11.66 -10.58
C ARG A 19 1.62 -10.52 -9.84
N LEU A 20 1.08 -9.30 -9.92
CA LEU A 20 1.64 -8.14 -9.25
C LEU A 20 1.53 -8.22 -7.72
N LEU A 21 0.39 -8.70 -7.22
CA LEU A 21 0.09 -8.78 -5.79
C LEU A 21 0.55 -10.09 -5.14
N GLY A 22 0.97 -11.08 -5.93
CA GLY A 22 1.39 -12.40 -5.45
C GLY A 22 0.27 -13.23 -4.85
N THR A 23 -0.98 -13.01 -5.27
CA THR A 23 -2.17 -13.64 -4.70
C THR A 23 -2.61 -14.89 -5.46
N THR A 24 -3.27 -15.80 -4.74
CA THR A 24 -3.65 -17.11 -5.28
C THR A 24 -5.11 -17.16 -5.72
N THR A 25 -5.99 -16.44 -5.03
CA THR A 25 -7.43 -16.47 -5.31
C THR A 25 -7.98 -15.14 -5.82
N LYS A 26 -9.07 -15.19 -6.60
CA LYS A 26 -9.79 -13.99 -7.07
C LYS A 26 -10.16 -13.07 -5.89
N ARG A 27 -10.65 -13.66 -4.79
CA ARG A 27 -11.02 -12.93 -3.55
C ARG A 27 -9.84 -12.22 -2.91
N GLU A 28 -8.71 -12.90 -2.73
CA GLU A 28 -7.51 -12.29 -2.13
C GLU A 28 -6.96 -11.17 -2.99
N THR A 29 -6.98 -11.34 -4.31
CA THR A 29 -6.54 -10.31 -5.25
C THR A 29 -7.38 -9.05 -5.11
N VAL A 30 -8.71 -9.19 -5.04
CA VAL A 30 -9.63 -8.07 -4.82
C VAL A 30 -9.42 -7.42 -3.45
N ASP A 31 -9.27 -8.21 -2.38
CA ASP A 31 -9.02 -7.69 -1.02
C ASP A 31 -7.69 -6.91 -0.95
N ALA A 32 -6.62 -7.48 -1.51
CA ALA A 32 -5.30 -6.86 -1.55
C ALA A 32 -5.30 -5.57 -2.39
N ALA A 33 -5.96 -5.56 -3.55
CA ALA A 33 -6.07 -4.37 -4.38
C ALA A 33 -6.82 -3.23 -3.66
N LEU A 34 -7.91 -3.54 -2.96
CA LEU A 34 -8.68 -2.54 -2.20
C LEU A 34 -7.85 -1.97 -1.03
N ARG A 35 -7.11 -2.81 -0.30
CA ARG A 35 -6.21 -2.35 0.76
C ARG A 35 -5.11 -1.45 0.22
N GLU A 36 -4.50 -1.82 -0.90
CA GLU A 36 -3.42 -1.05 -1.51
C GLU A 36 -3.91 0.34 -1.95
N ILE A 37 -5.15 0.48 -2.44
CA ILE A 37 -5.72 1.79 -2.77
C ILE A 37 -5.81 2.68 -1.52
N VAL A 38 -6.31 2.13 -0.40
CA VAL A 38 -6.42 2.86 0.87
C VAL A 38 -5.04 3.25 1.40
N ASP A 39 -4.09 2.33 1.39
CA ASP A 39 -2.74 2.59 1.88
C ASP A 39 -1.99 3.58 0.99
N ARG A 40 -2.19 3.52 -0.33
CA ARG A 40 -1.68 4.53 -1.27
C ARG A 40 -2.27 5.91 -1.00
N ASP A 41 -3.53 6.01 -0.62
CA ASP A 41 -4.12 7.30 -0.26
C ASP A 41 -3.55 7.83 1.06
N ARG A 42 -3.45 6.98 2.09
CA ARG A 42 -2.79 7.35 3.36
C ARG A 42 -1.37 7.86 3.15
N ARG A 43 -0.57 7.17 2.33
CA ARG A 43 0.79 7.62 1.96
C ARG A 43 0.77 8.97 1.26
N ARG A 44 -0.20 9.23 0.38
CA ARG A 44 -0.38 10.54 -0.27
C ARG A 44 -0.73 11.63 0.73
N GLN A 45 -1.61 11.37 1.69
CA GLN A 45 -1.95 12.35 2.74
C GLN A 45 -0.74 12.70 3.60
N LEU A 46 0.12 11.73 3.92
CA LEU A 46 1.38 11.99 4.64
C LEU A 46 2.31 12.94 3.86
N LEU A 47 2.36 12.84 2.54
CA LEU A 47 3.12 13.80 1.71
C LEU A 47 2.57 15.23 1.83
N GLY A 48 1.27 15.39 2.08
CA GLY A 48 0.64 16.69 2.34
C GLY A 48 1.15 17.35 3.62
N LEU A 49 1.62 16.59 4.60
CA LEU A 49 2.20 17.10 5.85
C LEU A 49 3.62 17.66 5.68
N ARG A 50 4.21 17.56 4.48
CA ARG A 50 5.54 18.08 4.17
C ARG A 50 5.60 19.57 4.46
N GLY A 51 6.53 19.98 5.34
CA GLY A 51 6.73 21.37 5.75
C GLY A 51 5.72 21.89 6.76
N GLN A 52 4.71 21.11 7.14
CA GLN A 52 3.73 21.46 8.17
C GLN A 52 4.10 20.89 9.54
N VAL A 53 4.86 19.79 9.57
CA VAL A 53 5.28 19.12 10.79
C VAL A 53 6.73 19.48 11.10
N ARG A 54 6.99 19.92 12.34
CA ARG A 54 8.34 20.09 12.85
C ARG A 54 8.88 18.71 13.23
N TRP A 55 9.97 18.31 12.58
CA TRP A 55 10.70 17.11 12.97
C TRP A 55 11.65 17.45 14.13
N GLU A 56 11.64 16.64 15.17
CA GLU A 56 12.52 16.75 16.33
C GLU A 56 13.42 15.50 16.39
N GLY A 57 14.72 15.69 16.29
CA GLY A 57 15.73 14.63 16.32
C GLY A 57 17.09 15.11 15.81
N ASP A 58 18.13 14.29 15.98
CA ASP A 58 19.46 14.49 15.41
C ASP A 58 19.70 13.48 14.27
N LEU A 59 19.98 14.00 13.07
CA LEU A 59 20.18 13.19 11.87
C LEU A 59 21.50 12.42 11.90
N GLU A 60 22.52 12.98 12.54
CA GLU A 60 23.85 12.38 12.63
C GLU A 60 23.86 11.25 13.66
N GLU A 61 23.18 11.43 14.81
CA GLU A 61 22.95 10.36 15.77
C GLU A 61 22.21 9.17 15.12
N SER A 62 21.18 9.45 14.31
CA SER A 62 20.41 8.43 13.57
C SER A 62 21.22 7.66 12.52
N ARG A 63 22.41 8.16 12.15
CA ARG A 63 23.29 7.59 11.13
C ARG A 63 24.54 6.93 11.69
N ALA A 64 24.88 7.19 12.95
CA ALA A 64 26.12 6.74 13.59
C ALA A 64 26.37 5.22 13.54
N GLY A 65 25.33 4.40 13.38
CA GLY A 65 25.43 2.93 13.25
C GLY A 65 25.55 2.38 11.82
N ARG A 66 25.47 3.21 10.78
CA ARG A 66 25.64 2.77 9.38
C ARG A 66 27.13 2.81 9.03
N LEU A 67 27.84 1.74 9.35
CA LEU A 67 29.16 1.48 8.75
C LEU A 67 29.01 1.33 7.23
N PRO A 68 30.03 1.74 6.43
CA PRO A 68 30.02 1.60 4.97
C PRO A 68 29.91 0.15 4.50
#